data_AF-A0A2N1QVK2-F1
#
_entry.id   AF-A0A2N1QVK2-F1
#
_cell.length_a   1.000
_cell.length_b   1.000
_cell.length_c   1.000
_cell.angle_alpha   90.00
_cell.angle_beta   90.00
_cell.angle_gamma   90.00
#
_symmetry.space_group_name_H-M   'P 1'
#
loop_
_entity.id
_entity.type
_entity.pdbx_description
1 polymer ?
#
loop_
_entity_poly.entity_id
_entity_poly.type
_entity_poly.pdbx_seq_one_letter_code
_entity_poly.pdbx_strand_id
1 'polypeptide(L)' 'PLAGVPLGLAVYHVFDEEIRSECNEAQWEEQISMMEMVLEPDALAAAVKGMRDEFSKVKL' A
#
# COMPACT_ATOMS: atom_id res chain seq x y z
N PRO A 1 10.76 -15.81 7.68
CA PRO A 1 10.82 -15.50 6.23
C PRO A 1 12.16 -16.00 5.63
N LEU A 2 12.27 -17.30 5.34
CA LEU A 2 13.53 -17.94 4.89
C LEU A 2 13.29 -19.10 3.89
N ALA A 3 12.34 -18.92 2.97
CA ALA A 3 12.27 -19.75 1.77
C ALA A 3 12.30 -18.77 0.61
N GLY A 4 13.29 -18.86 -0.29
CA GLY A 4 13.41 -18.00 -1.48
C GLY A 4 12.30 -18.23 -2.52
N VAL A 5 11.09 -18.53 -2.05
CA VAL A 5 9.89 -18.80 -2.83
C VAL A 5 8.88 -17.69 -2.53
N PRO A 6 8.30 -17.04 -3.56
CA PRO A 6 7.26 -16.04 -3.36
C PRO A 6 6.05 -16.64 -2.64
N LEU A 7 5.69 -16.07 -1.49
CA LEU A 7 4.55 -16.52 -0.70
C LEU A 7 3.21 -16.12 -1.34
N GLY A 8 3.21 -15.23 -2.34
CA GLY A 8 2.00 -14.75 -3.03
C GLY A 8 1.03 -14.03 -2.09
N LEU A 9 1.55 -13.41 -1.03
CA LEU A 9 0.76 -12.63 -0.09
C LEU A 9 0.34 -11.31 -0.73
N ALA A 10 -0.85 -10.85 -0.37
CA ALA A 10 -1.35 -9.55 -0.78
C ALA A 10 -0.47 -8.44 -0.19
N VAL A 11 0.14 -7.64 -1.05
CA VAL A 11 0.95 -6.47 -0.67
C VAL A 11 0.16 -5.21 -0.99
N TYR A 12 0.06 -4.31 -0.02
CA TYR A 12 -0.63 -3.02 -0.15
C TYR A 12 0.35 -1.90 0.11
N HIS A 13 0.17 -0.80 -0.60
CA HIS A 13 0.86 0.44 -0.23
C HIS A 13 0.10 1.08 0.95
N VAL A 14 0.80 1.85 1.77
CA VAL A 14 0.15 2.61 2.85
C VAL A 14 -0.90 3.60 2.30
N PHE A 15 -0.69 4.06 1.06
CA PHE A 15 -1.60 4.96 0.32
C PHE A 15 -2.79 4.25 -0.34
N ASP A 16 -2.86 2.91 -0.31
CA ASP A 16 -4.01 2.16 -0.83
C ASP A 16 -5.23 2.50 0.03
N GLU A 17 -6.38 2.74 -0.59
CA GLU A 17 -7.57 3.28 0.08
C GLU A 17 -8.04 2.38 1.23
N GLU A 18 -7.96 1.07 1.05
CA GLU A 18 -8.26 0.05 2.06
C GLU A 18 -7.41 0.25 3.33
N ILE A 19 -6.11 0.49 3.18
CA ILE A 19 -5.18 0.71 4.32
C ILE A 19 -5.32 2.12 4.89
N ARG A 20 -5.44 3.13 4.03
CA ARG A 20 -5.63 4.52 4.44
C ARG A 20 -6.89 4.68 5.30
N SER A 21 -7.96 3.97 4.97
CA SER A 21 -9.23 4.01 5.71
C SER A 21 -9.14 3.43 7.14
N GLU A 22 -8.20 2.52 7.39
CA GLU A 22 -7.95 1.97 8.72
C GLU A 22 -6.99 2.84 9.56
N CYS A 23 -6.29 3.78 8.92
CA CYS A 23 -5.31 4.64 9.58
C CYS A 23 -5.98 5.76 10.39
N ASN A 24 -5.35 6.15 11.49
CA ASN A 24 -5.80 7.30 12.28
C ASN A 24 -5.53 8.60 11.53
N GLU A 25 -6.60 9.33 11.21
CA GLU A 25 -6.57 10.56 10.42
C GLU A 25 -5.68 11.65 11.03
N ALA A 26 -5.68 11.82 12.36
CA ALA A 26 -4.87 12.82 13.04
C ALA A 26 -3.36 12.54 12.93
N GLN A 27 -2.96 11.26 13.00
CA GLN A 27 -1.56 10.86 12.84
C GLN A 27 -1.14 10.90 11.37
N TRP A 28 -2.07 10.59 10.46
CA TRP A 28 -1.85 10.67 9.04
C TRP A 28 -1.58 12.11 8.58
N GLU A 29 -2.40 13.06 9.04
CA GLU A 29 -2.21 14.46 8.70
C GLU A 29 -0.89 15.00 9.28
N GLU A 30 -0.53 14.63 10.51
CA GLU A 30 0.71 15.09 11.14
C GLU A 30 1.96 14.53 10.44
N GLN A 31 1.95 13.24 10.08
CA GLN A 31 3.15 12.53 9.63
C GLN A 31 3.25 12.36 8.11
N ILE A 32 2.12 12.25 7.42
CA ILE A 32 2.03 11.86 6.01
C ILE A 32 1.60 13.02 5.11
N SER A 33 0.87 14.03 5.61
CA SER A 33 0.37 15.17 4.81
C SER A 33 1.45 15.87 3.97
N MET A 34 2.63 16.11 4.56
CA MET A 34 3.74 16.74 3.84
C MET A 34 4.32 15.83 2.74
N MET A 35 4.32 14.51 2.95
CA MET A 35 4.79 13.56 1.94
C MET A 35 3.75 13.34 0.83
N GLU A 36 2.46 13.44 1.16
CA GLU A 36 1.35 13.30 0.21
C GLU A 36 1.36 14.40 -0.86
N MET A 37 1.83 15.61 -0.52
CA MET A 37 2.00 16.70 -1.47
C MET A 37 3.26 16.59 -2.36
N VAL A 38 4.21 15.73 -1.99
CA VAL A 38 5.48 15.55 -2.72
C VAL A 38 5.47 14.27 -3.56
N LEU A 39 4.73 13.26 -3.10
CA LEU A 39 4.55 12.00 -3.80
C LEU A 39 3.24 12.02 -4.60
N GLU A 40 3.09 11.05 -5.51
CA GLU A 40 1.82 10.79 -6.21
C GLU A 40 1.17 9.53 -5.58
N PRO A 41 0.28 9.69 -4.57
CA PRO A 41 -0.25 8.57 -3.79
C PRO A 41 -1.02 7.57 -4.66
N ASP A 42 -1.82 8.09 -5.60
CA ASP A 42 -2.63 7.29 -6.52
C ASP A 42 -1.76 6.46 -7.47
N ALA A 43 -0.68 7.04 -7.98
CA ALA A 43 0.25 6.34 -8.87
C ALA A 43 1.01 5.23 -8.12
N LEU A 44 1.42 5.49 -6.87
CA LEU A 44 2.06 4.51 -6.00
C LEU A 44 1.12 3.36 -5.62
N ALA A 45 -0.11 3.69 -5.22
CA ALA A 45 -1.13 2.70 -4.92
C ALA A 45 -1.45 1.85 -6.15
N ALA A 46 -1.59 2.47 -7.33
CA ALA A 46 -1.84 1.76 -8.59
C ALA A 46 -0.67 0.83 -8.99
N ALA A 47 0.58 1.28 -8.82
CA ALA A 47 1.75 0.46 -9.11
C ALA A 47 1.81 -0.79 -8.22
N VAL A 48 1.59 -0.62 -6.91
CA VAL A 48 1.57 -1.77 -5.97
C VAL A 48 0.35 -2.66 -6.20
N LYS A 49 -0.80 -2.09 -6.54
CA LYS A 49 -2.00 -2.85 -6.93
C LYS A 49 -1.76 -3.69 -8.17
N GLY A 50 -1.07 -3.16 -9.19
CA GLY A 50 -0.68 -3.93 -10.37
C GLY A 50 0.19 -5.13 -10.02
N MET A 51 1.19 -4.95 -9.16
CA MET A 51 2.02 -6.05 -8.66
C MET A 51 1.19 -7.05 -7.83
N ARG A 52 0.26 -6.57 -7.00
CA ARG A 52 -0.63 -7.42 -6.23
C ARG A 52 -1.52 -8.27 -7.15
N ASP A 53 -2.10 -7.67 -8.19
CA ASP A 53 -2.97 -8.38 -9.13
C ASP A 53 -2.23 -9.44 -9.95
N GLU A 54 -0.94 -9.21 -10.25
CA GLU A 54 -0.12 -10.14 -11.04
C GLU A 54 0.51 -11.26 -10.19
N PHE A 55 0.87 -11.00 -8.93
CA PHE A 55 1.68 -11.91 -8.12
C PHE A 55 1.00 -12.40 -6.82
N SER A 56 -0.09 -11.77 -6.37
CA SER A 56 -0.78 -12.21 -5.14
C SER A 56 -1.85 -13.25 -5.42
N LYS A 57 -1.90 -14.25 -4.55
CA LYS A 57 -2.88 -15.34 -4.58
C LYS A 57 -4.10 -15.06 -3.70
N VAL A 58 -4.06 -13.98 -2.93
CA VAL A 58 -5.06 -13.55 -1.95
C VAL A 58 -5.26 -12.04 -2.11
N LYS A 59 -6.47 -11.57 -1.84
CA LYS A 59 -6.86 -10.15 -1.80
C LYS A 59 -7.62 -9.92 -0.48
N LEU A 60 -7.57 -8.68 0.03
CA LEU A 60 -8.36 -8.24 1.19
C LEU A 60 -9.81 -8.00 0.73
#